data_AF-A0A946MYS5-F1
#
_entry.id   AF-A0A946MYS5-F1
#
_cell.length_a   1.000
_cell.length_b   1.000
_cell.length_c   1.000
_cell.angle_alpha   90.00
_cell.angle_beta   90.00
_cell.angle_gamma   90.00
#
_symmetry.space_group_name_H-M   'P 1'
#
loop_
_entity.id
_entity.type
_entity.pdbx_description
1 polymer ?
#
loop_
_entity_poly.entity_id
_entity_poly.type
_entity_poly.pdbx_seq_one_letter_code
_entity_poly.pdbx_strand_id
1 'polypeptide(L)'
;MIKSVLLSAFTALVLSTSGAVAAGGGQQHIVDFDFSFEGPFGKFDQMQLQRGLQVYTEVCSACHGLRYIPIRTLHDAGGPGLPEDQVRAYAAQNFEIFDADLDDYRPATPVDHFPVNDGVGAPDLSLMAKARAGFHGPYGSGINQF
;
A
#
# COMPACT_ATOMS: atom_id res chain seq x y z
N MET A 1 7.76 -54.23 -20.90
CA MET A 1 7.20 -53.02 -21.54
C MET A 1 6.03 -52.44 -20.74
N ILE A 2 5.03 -53.23 -20.33
CA ILE A 2 3.85 -52.75 -19.56
C ILE A 2 4.22 -52.24 -18.15
N LYS A 3 5.14 -52.91 -17.44
CA LYS A 3 5.62 -52.47 -16.11
C LYS A 3 6.35 -51.11 -16.16
N SER A 4 7.03 -50.83 -17.25
CA SER A 4 7.77 -49.58 -17.47
C SER A 4 6.80 -48.40 -17.68
N VAL A 5 5.71 -48.63 -18.42
CA VAL A 5 4.68 -47.61 -18.69
C VAL A 5 3.87 -47.29 -17.44
N LEU A 6 3.53 -48.28 -16.62
CA LEU A 6 2.82 -48.07 -15.35
C LEU A 6 3.66 -47.29 -14.34
N LEU A 7 4.97 -47.55 -14.29
CA LEU A 7 5.87 -46.82 -13.40
C LEU A 7 6.00 -45.36 -13.83
N SER A 8 6.12 -45.08 -15.13
CA SER A 8 6.19 -43.71 -15.67
C SER A 8 4.89 -42.93 -15.47
N ALA A 9 3.72 -43.57 -15.60
CA ALA A 9 2.43 -42.92 -15.37
C ALA A 9 2.21 -42.57 -13.90
N PHE A 10 2.69 -43.41 -12.97
CA PHE A 10 2.62 -43.13 -11.54
C PHE A 10 3.53 -41.95 -11.16
N THR A 11 4.74 -41.89 -11.70
CA THR A 11 5.67 -40.77 -11.45
C THR A 11 5.15 -39.44 -12.01
N ALA A 12 4.49 -39.45 -13.18
CA ALA A 12 3.88 -38.25 -13.76
C ALA A 12 2.66 -37.74 -12.97
N LEU A 13 1.88 -38.65 -12.38
CA LEU A 13 0.73 -38.29 -11.55
C LEU A 13 1.16 -37.72 -10.18
N VAL A 14 2.26 -38.21 -9.61
CA VAL A 14 2.83 -37.69 -8.35
C VAL A 14 3.40 -36.26 -8.54
N LEU A 15 3.94 -35.95 -9.71
CA LEU A 15 4.50 -34.62 -10.01
C LEU A 15 3.45 -33.56 -10.34
N SER A 16 2.24 -33.97 -10.72
CA SER A 16 1.14 -33.06 -11.06
C SER A 16 0.25 -32.70 -9.86
N THR A 17 0.43 -33.37 -8.71
CA THR A 17 -0.29 -33.07 -7.46
C THR A 17 0.45 -32.12 -6.51
N SER A 18 1.66 -31.66 -6.87
CA SER A 18 2.28 -30.50 -6.22
C SER A 18 1.52 -29.24 -6.63
N GLY A 19 0.36 -29.03 -5.98
CA GLY A 19 -0.41 -27.81 -6.11
C GLY A 19 0.50 -26.61 -5.90
N ALA A 20 0.34 -25.61 -6.77
CA ALA A 20 0.90 -24.30 -6.54
C ALA A 20 0.39 -23.81 -5.18
N VAL A 21 1.24 -23.92 -4.15
CA VAL A 21 1.04 -23.21 -2.89
C VAL A 21 1.19 -21.73 -3.23
N ALA A 22 0.06 -21.08 -3.51
CA ALA A 22 -0.02 -19.63 -3.50
C ALA A 22 0.62 -19.13 -2.18
N ALA A 23 1.36 -18.03 -2.25
CA ALA A 23 2.10 -17.42 -1.14
C ALA A 23 1.19 -16.81 -0.03
N GLY A 24 0.10 -17.49 0.33
CA GLY A 24 -0.87 -17.09 1.35
C GLY A 24 -1.51 -18.26 2.12
N GLY A 25 -0.98 -19.48 2.01
CA GLY A 25 -1.55 -20.68 2.65
C GLY A 25 -0.80 -21.21 3.88
N GLY A 26 0.31 -20.59 4.29
CA GLY A 26 1.06 -20.95 5.50
C GLY A 26 0.56 -20.19 6.73
N GLN A 27 1.00 -20.58 7.94
CA GLN A 27 0.85 -19.72 9.13
C GLN A 27 1.62 -18.41 8.90
N GLN A 28 0.96 -17.42 8.30
CA GLN A 28 1.47 -16.08 8.16
C GLN A 28 1.29 -15.39 9.50
N HIS A 29 2.41 -15.14 10.17
CA HIS A 29 2.44 -14.34 11.38
C HIS A 29 2.82 -12.92 10.99
N ILE A 30 1.94 -11.97 11.31
CA ILE A 30 2.22 -10.54 11.29
C ILE A 30 2.46 -10.09 12.73
N VAL A 31 3.42 -9.21 12.92
CA VAL A 31 3.65 -8.57 14.22
C VAL A 31 2.45 -7.67 14.50
N ASP A 32 1.82 -7.90 15.65
CA ASP A 32 0.75 -7.07 16.15
C ASP A 32 1.36 -5.81 16.77
N PHE A 33 1.08 -4.66 16.18
CA PHE A 33 1.57 -3.36 16.64
C PHE A 33 0.41 -2.59 17.24
N ASP A 34 0.56 -2.11 18.47
CA ASP A 34 -0.46 -1.29 19.13
C ASP A 34 -0.50 0.12 18.51
N PHE A 35 -1.32 0.32 17.48
CA PHE A 35 -1.47 1.63 16.84
C PHE A 35 -2.46 2.54 17.60
N SER A 36 -2.17 3.84 17.62
CA SER A 36 -3.00 4.84 18.32
C SER A 36 -4.47 4.91 17.84
N PHE A 37 -4.71 4.54 16.59
CA PHE A 37 -6.01 4.59 15.92
C PHE A 37 -6.85 3.32 16.08
N GLU A 38 -6.35 2.29 16.78
CA GLU A 38 -7.08 1.04 16.98
C GLU A 38 -8.18 1.16 18.05
N GLY A 39 -9.18 0.29 17.94
CA GLY A 39 -10.33 0.25 18.83
C GLY A 39 -11.38 1.35 18.56
N PRO A 40 -12.56 1.26 19.22
CA PRO A 40 -13.72 2.12 18.91
C PRO A 40 -13.51 3.60 19.28
N PHE A 41 -12.50 3.91 20.09
CA PHE A 41 -12.16 5.26 20.52
C PHE A 41 -10.76 5.70 20.08
N GLY A 42 -10.07 4.88 19.28
CA GLY A 42 -8.75 5.18 18.74
C GLY A 42 -8.75 6.44 17.88
N LYS A 43 -7.61 7.14 17.87
CA LYS A 43 -7.40 8.34 17.05
C LYS A 43 -5.98 8.36 16.52
N PHE A 44 -5.79 8.97 15.36
CA PHE A 44 -4.45 9.19 14.85
C PHE A 44 -3.63 10.10 15.77
N ASP A 45 -2.37 9.72 16.02
CA ASP A 45 -1.34 10.63 16.50
C ASP A 45 -0.90 11.54 15.33
N GLN A 46 -1.24 12.82 15.43
CA GLN A 46 -0.92 13.82 14.40
C GLN A 46 0.58 13.92 14.11
N MET A 47 1.44 13.86 15.14
CA MET A 47 2.88 13.92 14.96
C MET A 47 3.42 12.63 14.33
N GLN A 48 2.81 11.48 14.63
CA GLN A 48 3.11 10.22 13.93
C GLN A 48 2.78 10.32 12.43
N LEU A 49 1.63 10.90 12.07
CA LEU A 49 1.26 11.10 10.67
C LEU A 49 2.22 12.05 9.95
N GLN A 50 2.68 13.12 10.59
CA GLN A 50 3.68 14.04 10.02
C GLN A 50 5.03 13.34 9.79
N ARG A 51 5.50 12.52 10.75
CA ARG A 51 6.70 11.69 10.54
C ARG A 51 6.50 10.67 9.43
N GLY A 52 5.32 10.05 9.36
CA GLY A 52 4.95 9.13 8.28
C GLY A 52 4.95 9.78 6.90
N LEU A 53 4.45 11.02 6.80
CA LEU A 53 4.51 11.83 5.58
C LEU A 53 5.96 12.10 5.17
N GLN A 54 6.84 12.44 6.11
CA GLN A 54 8.26 12.63 5.84
C GLN A 54 8.89 11.35 5.27
N VAL A 55 8.65 10.20 5.90
CA VAL A 55 9.12 8.89 5.40
C VAL A 55 8.59 8.60 4.00
N TYR A 56 7.30 8.82 3.75
CA TYR A 56 6.74 8.67 2.42
C TYR A 56 7.47 9.55 1.41
N THR A 57 7.69 10.82 1.74
CA THR A 57 8.28 11.80 0.84
C THR A 57 9.74 11.48 0.54
N GLU A 58 10.53 11.14 1.55
CA GLU A 58 11.98 10.96 1.42
C GLU A 58 12.38 9.56 0.95
N VAL A 59 11.48 8.57 1.06
CA VAL A 59 11.79 7.15 0.77
C VAL A 59 10.81 6.54 -0.21
N CYS A 60 9.52 6.51 0.13
CA CYS A 60 8.53 5.72 -0.61
C CYS A 60 8.19 6.34 -1.98
N SER A 61 8.14 7.67 -2.04
CA SER A 61 7.75 8.46 -3.22
C SER A 61 8.65 8.23 -4.43
N ALA A 62 9.86 7.72 -4.20
CA ALA A 62 10.81 7.36 -5.26
C ALA A 62 10.25 6.28 -6.21
N CYS A 63 9.42 5.35 -5.69
CA CYS A 63 8.81 4.28 -6.49
C CYS A 63 7.27 4.28 -6.44
N HIS A 64 6.67 4.76 -5.35
CA HIS A 64 5.24 4.62 -5.11
C HIS A 64 4.47 5.93 -5.23
N GLY A 65 3.29 5.87 -5.84
CA GLY A 65 2.32 6.96 -5.87
C GLY A 65 1.24 6.88 -4.77
N LEU A 66 0.49 7.97 -4.65
CA LEU A 66 -0.72 8.10 -3.83
C LEU A 66 -1.84 8.77 -4.64
N ARG A 67 -2.12 8.23 -5.83
CA ARG A 67 -2.92 8.91 -6.88
C ARG A 67 -4.36 9.27 -6.50
N TYR A 68 -4.89 8.67 -5.44
CA TYR A 68 -6.25 8.94 -4.94
C TYR A 68 -6.27 9.88 -3.72
N ILE A 69 -5.14 10.41 -3.32
CA ILE A 69 -5.01 11.33 -2.18
C ILE A 69 -4.78 12.76 -2.72
N PRO A 70 -5.73 13.70 -2.54
CA PRO A 70 -5.51 15.11 -2.83
C PRO A 70 -4.50 15.71 -1.85
N ILE A 71 -3.50 16.48 -2.30
CA ILE A 71 -2.44 17.01 -1.43
C ILE A 71 -3.01 17.94 -0.34
N ARG A 72 -4.08 18.68 -0.65
CA ARG A 72 -4.79 19.54 0.32
C ARG A 72 -5.25 18.80 1.58
N THR A 73 -5.48 17.48 1.53
CA THR A 73 -5.95 16.73 2.71
C THR A 73 -4.88 16.63 3.80
N LEU A 74 -3.63 17.02 3.52
CA LEU A 74 -2.59 17.18 4.55
C LEU A 74 -2.94 18.28 5.57
N HIS A 75 -3.82 19.22 5.21
CA HIS A 75 -4.34 20.26 6.11
C HIS A 75 -5.57 19.81 6.91
N ASP A 76 -6.34 18.85 6.37
CA ASP A 76 -7.65 18.48 6.93
C ASP A 76 -7.54 17.99 8.38
N ALA A 77 -8.57 18.31 9.18
CA ALA A 77 -8.66 17.87 10.57
C ALA A 77 -8.70 16.34 10.68
N GLY A 78 -8.04 15.79 11.70
CA GLY A 78 -7.93 14.34 11.90
C GLY A 78 -6.83 13.66 11.08
N GLY A 79 -6.08 14.40 10.27
CA GLY A 79 -4.89 13.95 9.55
C GLY A 79 -3.59 14.58 10.10
N PRO A 80 -2.58 14.82 9.22
CA PRO A 80 -1.34 15.51 9.60
C PRO A 80 -1.57 16.95 10.09
N GLY A 81 -2.66 17.61 9.65
CA GLY A 81 -3.05 18.95 10.06
C GLY A 81 -1.95 20.00 9.85
N LEU A 82 -1.24 19.93 8.72
CA LEU A 82 -0.21 20.90 8.36
C LEU A 82 -0.84 22.26 8.06
N PRO A 83 -0.19 23.38 8.41
CA PRO A 83 -0.61 24.71 7.98
C PRO A 83 -0.73 24.81 6.45
N GLU A 84 -1.69 25.58 5.92
CA GLU A 84 -1.95 25.66 4.48
C GLU A 84 -0.73 26.13 3.67
N ASP A 85 0.06 27.05 4.23
CA ASP A 85 1.31 27.53 3.65
C ASP A 85 2.35 26.42 3.55
N GLN A 86 2.44 25.55 4.56
CA GLN A 86 3.30 24.36 4.52
C GLN A 86 2.80 23.34 3.49
N VAL A 87 1.48 23.11 3.36
CA VAL A 87 0.93 22.21 2.34
C VAL A 87 1.23 22.73 0.93
N ARG A 88 1.10 24.04 0.71
CA ARG A 88 1.44 24.68 -0.57
C ARG A 88 2.92 24.56 -0.88
N ALA A 89 3.79 24.83 0.09
CA ALA A 89 5.23 24.67 -0.07
C ALA A 89 5.60 23.21 -0.34
N TYR A 90 5.02 22.28 0.43
CA TYR A 90 5.23 20.85 0.27
C TYR A 90 4.84 20.35 -1.12
N ALA A 91 3.67 20.74 -1.64
CA ALA A 91 3.24 20.37 -2.98
C ALA A 91 4.26 20.82 -4.04
N ALA A 92 4.59 22.12 -4.03
CA ALA A 92 5.44 22.73 -5.04
C ALA A 92 6.91 22.27 -4.98
N GLN A 93 7.41 21.92 -3.80
CA GLN A 93 8.81 21.53 -3.60
C GLN A 93 9.07 20.05 -3.88
N ASN A 94 8.07 19.18 -3.74
CA ASN A 94 8.28 17.73 -3.80
C ASN A 94 7.75 17.08 -5.07
N PHE A 95 6.84 17.73 -5.81
CA PHE A 95 6.19 17.12 -6.97
C PHE A 95 6.04 18.08 -8.16
N GLU A 96 6.30 17.54 -9.35
CA GLU A 96 5.95 18.17 -10.63
C GLU A 96 4.85 17.36 -11.31
N ILE A 97 3.91 18.07 -11.94
CA ILE A 97 2.74 17.49 -12.59
C ILE A 97 2.63 18.06 -13.99
N PHE A 98 2.37 17.19 -14.96
CA PHE A 98 2.10 17.60 -16.34
C PHE A 98 0.74 18.30 -16.42
N ASP A 99 0.73 19.51 -16.95
CA ASP A 99 -0.46 20.30 -17.16
C ASP A 99 -0.76 20.36 -18.67
N ALA A 100 -1.90 19.78 -19.06
CA ALA A 100 -2.28 19.66 -20.47
C ALA A 100 -2.61 21.01 -21.12
N ASP A 101 -3.02 22.02 -20.35
CA ASP A 101 -3.31 23.36 -20.88
C ASP A 101 -2.01 24.14 -21.14
N LEU A 102 -0.95 23.85 -20.37
CA LEU A 102 0.38 24.43 -20.56
C LEU A 102 1.25 23.62 -21.54
N ASP A 103 0.90 22.36 -21.82
CA ASP A 103 1.73 21.38 -22.52
C ASP A 103 3.14 21.27 -21.91
N ASP A 104 3.22 21.42 -20.58
CA ASP A 104 4.47 21.42 -19.83
C ASP A 104 4.25 20.94 -18.38
N TYR A 105 5.34 20.65 -17.68
CA TYR A 105 5.33 20.34 -16.25
C TYR A 105 5.28 21.63 -15.43
N ARG A 106 4.48 21.59 -14.36
CA ARG A 106 4.43 22.64 -13.34
C ARG A 106 4.59 22.06 -11.95
N PRO A 107 5.03 22.88 -10.98
CA PRO A 107 4.94 22.51 -9.57
C PRO A 107 3.51 22.11 -9.20
N ALA A 108 3.38 21.07 -8.37
CA ALA A 108 2.09 20.66 -7.86
C ALA A 108 1.49 21.72 -6.94
N THR A 109 0.17 21.79 -6.93
CA THR A 109 -0.62 22.64 -6.05
C THR A 109 -1.45 21.78 -5.08
N PRO A 110 -1.99 22.34 -3.99
CA PRO A 110 -2.79 21.55 -3.05
C PRO A 110 -4.05 20.91 -3.67
N VAL A 111 -4.58 21.43 -4.77
CA VAL A 111 -5.76 20.83 -5.42
C VAL A 111 -5.41 19.57 -6.23
N ASP A 112 -4.13 19.41 -6.59
CA ASP A 112 -3.66 18.24 -7.28
C ASP A 112 -3.61 17.03 -6.33
N HIS A 113 -3.63 15.83 -6.92
CA HIS A 113 -3.34 14.60 -6.19
C HIS A 113 -1.84 14.38 -6.13
N PHE A 114 -1.38 13.54 -5.20
CA PHE A 114 -0.04 12.99 -5.31
C PHE A 114 0.13 12.29 -6.67
N PRO A 115 1.33 12.36 -7.27
CA PRO A 115 1.54 11.83 -8.62
C PRO A 115 1.36 10.31 -8.67
N VAL A 116 0.98 9.83 -9.85
CA VAL A 116 1.11 8.41 -10.18
C VAL A 116 2.60 8.09 -10.27
N ASN A 117 3.03 7.09 -9.51
CA ASN A 117 4.36 6.51 -9.63
C ASN A 117 4.24 5.00 -9.49
N ASP A 118 4.59 4.28 -10.55
CA ASP A 118 4.62 2.83 -10.67
C ASP A 118 6.05 2.34 -10.96
N GLY A 119 7.06 3.08 -10.47
CA GLY A 119 8.46 2.78 -10.65
C GLY A 119 8.79 1.33 -10.30
N VAL A 120 9.39 0.60 -11.25
CA VAL A 120 9.73 -0.83 -11.10
C VAL A 120 8.49 -1.72 -10.82
N GLY A 121 7.31 -1.32 -11.31
CA GLY A 121 6.05 -2.03 -11.07
C GLY A 121 5.52 -1.90 -9.64
N ALA A 122 5.95 -0.85 -8.92
CA ALA A 122 5.51 -0.59 -7.57
C ALA A 122 3.99 -0.30 -7.52
N PRO A 123 3.24 -0.89 -6.56
CA PRO A 123 1.82 -0.63 -6.41
C PRO A 123 1.55 0.76 -5.81
N ASP A 124 0.43 1.36 -6.17
CA ASP A 124 -0.08 2.57 -5.52
C ASP A 124 -0.41 2.32 -4.04
N LEU A 125 -0.04 3.28 -3.18
CA LEU A 125 -0.18 3.13 -1.73
C LEU A 125 -1.46 3.73 -1.15
N SER A 126 -2.30 4.39 -1.95
CA SER A 126 -3.45 5.16 -1.44
C SER A 126 -4.43 4.32 -0.62
N LEU A 127 -4.53 3.03 -0.94
CA LEU A 127 -5.42 2.08 -0.28
C LEU A 127 -4.68 0.85 0.27
N MET A 128 -3.34 0.87 0.33
CA MET A 128 -2.55 -0.30 0.70
C MET A 128 -2.92 -0.86 2.07
N ALA A 129 -3.14 0.02 3.06
CA ALA A 129 -3.54 -0.35 4.41
C ALA A 129 -4.95 -0.99 4.49
N LYS A 130 -5.80 -0.84 3.47
CA LYS A 130 -7.13 -1.47 3.39
C LYS A 130 -7.19 -2.63 2.40
N ALA A 131 -6.19 -2.77 1.54
CA ALA A 131 -6.13 -3.79 0.50
C ALA A 131 -5.38 -5.05 0.96
N ARG A 132 -5.00 -5.12 2.24
CA ARG A 132 -4.26 -6.23 2.87
C ARG A 132 -4.95 -6.59 4.18
N ALA A 133 -4.98 -7.88 4.48
CA ALA A 133 -5.38 -8.39 5.79
C ALA A 133 -4.15 -9.02 6.44
N GLY A 134 -3.82 -8.62 7.66
CA GLY A 134 -2.71 -9.19 8.42
C GLY A 134 -3.13 -10.37 9.29
N PHE A 135 -4.40 -10.41 9.68
CA PHE A 135 -4.97 -11.43 10.55
C PHE A 135 -6.01 -12.27 9.80
N HIS A 136 -5.95 -13.59 9.98
CA HIS A 136 -6.80 -14.55 9.28
C HIS A 136 -7.31 -15.64 10.22
N GLY A 137 -8.50 -16.18 9.94
CA GLY A 137 -9.02 -17.37 10.63
C GLY A 137 -9.92 -17.03 11.82
N PRO A 138 -9.85 -17.78 12.94
CA PRO A 138 -9.33 -19.15 12.96
C PRO A 138 -10.13 -20.03 11.97
N TYR A 139 -9.47 -21.02 11.36
CA TYR A 139 -10.10 -21.97 10.42
C TYR A 139 -10.81 -21.36 9.21
N GLY A 140 -10.35 -20.22 8.71
CA GLY A 140 -10.99 -19.53 7.59
C GLY A 140 -12.35 -18.90 7.91
N SER A 141 -12.70 -18.75 9.20
CA SER A 141 -13.97 -18.13 9.61
C SER A 141 -14.05 -16.63 9.34
N GLY A 142 -12.91 -15.96 9.15
CA GLY A 142 -12.83 -14.51 8.98
C GLY A 142 -13.05 -13.72 10.27
N ILE A 143 -13.06 -14.39 11.43
CA ILE A 143 -13.17 -13.78 12.75
C ILE A 143 -11.77 -13.25 13.13
N ASN A 144 -11.66 -11.96 13.46
CA ASN A 144 -10.38 -11.24 13.71
C ASN A 144 -9.66 -10.74 12.43
N GLN A 145 -10.37 -10.35 11.36
CA GLN A 145 -9.75 -9.67 10.21
C GLN A 145 -9.62 -8.13 10.39
N PHE A 146 -10.03 -7.60 11.54
CA PHE A 146 -10.18 -6.17 11.81
C PHE A 146 -9.46 -5.78 13.10
#